data_AF-A0A497P2A7-F1
#
_entry.id   AF-A0A497P2A7-F1
#
_cell.length_a   1.000
_cell.length_b   1.000
_cell.length_c   1.000
_cell.angle_alpha   90.00
_cell.angle_beta   90.00
_cell.angle_gamma   90.00
#
_symmetry.space_group_name_H-M   'P 1'
#
loop_
_entity.id
_entity.type
_entity.pdbx_description
1 polymer ?
#
loop_
_entity_poly.entity_id
_entity_poly.type
_entity_poly.pdbx_seq_one_letter_code
_entity_poly.pdbx_strand_id
1 'polypeptide(L)'
;MEIKKVGCVGAGLIGCCWATLFSSMDIDVTIQDTSEVVLESSIGRIESNLNFLKKNDLLRDNNVKTALKRIKTTLNLAEAVSQVDYVAESVPDKYPIKKKIFREMDKLTPKSTILA
;
A
#
# COMPACT_ATOMS: atom_id res chain seq x y z
N MET A 1 14.27 10.78 7.77
CA MET A 1 13.08 11.14 6.98
C MET A 1 11.87 10.52 7.68
N GLU A 2 10.82 11.28 7.88
CA GLU A 2 9.57 10.76 8.48
C GLU A 2 8.66 10.27 7.34
N ILE A 3 8.20 9.02 7.40
CA ILE A 3 7.29 8.44 6.39
C ILE A 3 5.85 8.63 6.88
N LYS A 4 5.06 9.42 6.14
CA LYS A 4 3.64 9.68 6.46
C LYS A 4 2.69 9.14 5.41
N LYS A 5 3.16 9.03 4.16
CA LYS A 5 2.38 8.54 3.02
C LYS A 5 3.13 7.45 2.28
N VAL A 6 2.45 6.34 2.04
CA VAL A 6 2.99 5.19 1.30
C VAL A 6 2.11 4.85 0.10
N GLY A 7 2.75 4.64 -1.05
CA GLY A 7 2.12 4.00 -2.21
C GLY A 7 2.42 2.50 -2.19
N CYS A 8 1.40 1.64 -2.17
CA CYS A 8 1.57 0.19 -2.35
C CYS A 8 1.21 -0.18 -3.79
N VAL A 9 2.18 -0.62 -4.59
CA VAL A 9 1.98 -0.95 -6.01
C VAL A 9 1.85 -2.47 -6.17
N GLY A 10 0.64 -2.92 -6.44
CA GLY A 10 0.20 -4.31 -6.37
C GLY A 10 -0.65 -4.56 -5.11
N ALA A 11 -1.88 -5.05 -5.28
CA ALA A 11 -2.85 -5.31 -4.21
C ALA A 11 -3.05 -6.80 -3.92
N GLY A 12 -2.17 -7.66 -4.47
CA GLY A 12 -2.13 -9.09 -4.17
C GLY A 12 -1.79 -9.38 -2.71
N LEU A 13 -1.48 -10.65 -2.43
CA LEU A 13 -1.25 -11.12 -1.06
C LEU A 13 -0.16 -10.33 -0.31
N ILE A 14 0.98 -10.05 -0.95
CA ILE A 14 2.08 -9.33 -0.31
C ILE A 14 1.72 -7.85 -0.11
N GLY A 15 1.16 -7.22 -1.14
CA GLY A 15 0.81 -5.80 -1.11
C GLY A 15 -0.24 -5.47 -0.04
N CYS A 16 -1.23 -6.35 0.16
CA CYS A 16 -2.24 -6.14 1.20
C CYS A 16 -1.65 -6.31 2.62
N CYS A 17 -0.65 -7.17 2.81
CA CYS A 17 0.08 -7.27 4.09
C CYS A 17 0.88 -5.99 4.40
N TRP A 18 1.57 -5.42 3.41
CA TRP A 18 2.24 -4.12 3.58
C TRP A 18 1.25 -3.00 3.90
N ALA A 19 0.14 -2.92 3.17
CA ALA A 19 -0.90 -1.92 3.44
C ALA A 19 -1.50 -2.08 4.85
N THR A 20 -1.69 -3.32 5.31
CA THR A 20 -2.10 -3.60 6.70
C THR A 20 -1.08 -3.03 7.69
N LEU A 21 0.21 -3.33 7.49
CA LEU A 21 1.26 -2.90 8.40
C LEU A 21 1.33 -1.38 8.49
N PHE A 22 1.43 -0.69 7.35
CA PHE A 22 1.55 0.76 7.32
C PHE A 22 0.31 1.45 7.91
N SER A 23 -0.90 1.03 7.52
CA SER A 23 -2.13 1.62 8.08
C SER A 23 -2.29 1.37 9.59
N SER A 24 -1.80 0.24 10.11
CA SER A 24 -1.78 -0.05 11.55
C SER A 24 -0.79 0.82 12.35
N MET A 25 0.17 1.46 11.66
CA MET A 25 1.20 2.34 12.21
C MET A 25 0.88 3.83 12.03
N ASP A 26 -0.37 4.16 11.70
CA ASP A 26 -0.85 5.53 11.44
C ASP A 26 -0.32 6.21 10.18
N ILE A 27 0.09 5.41 9.20
CA ILE A 27 0.58 5.89 7.91
C ILE A 27 -0.57 5.85 6.89
N ASP A 28 -0.70 6.90 6.09
CA ASP A 28 -1.68 6.96 5.01
C ASP A 28 -1.19 6.11 3.83
N VAL A 29 -2.06 5.25 3.31
CA VAL A 29 -1.70 4.25 2.29
C VAL A 29 -2.60 4.41 1.07
N THR A 30 -1.99 4.54 -0.11
CA THR A 30 -2.70 4.37 -1.38
C THR A 30 -2.27 3.06 -2.01
N ILE A 31 -3.19 2.10 -2.14
CA ILE A 31 -2.97 0.82 -2.80
C ILE A 31 -3.38 0.95 -4.26
N GLN A 32 -2.51 0.49 -5.16
CA GLN A 32 -2.76 0.44 -6.58
C GLN A 32 -2.71 -0.98 -7.11
N ASP A 33 -3.62 -1.30 -8.03
CA ASP A 33 -3.56 -2.51 -8.85
C ASP A 33 -4.15 -2.23 -10.22
N THR A 34 -3.98 -3.15 -11.15
CA THR A 34 -4.62 -3.12 -12.47
C THR A 34 -6.03 -3.72 -12.47
N SER A 35 -6.45 -4.36 -11.37
CA SER A 35 -7.74 -5.05 -11.27
C SER A 35 -8.57 -4.56 -10.08
N GLU A 36 -9.79 -4.08 -10.35
CA GLU A 36 -10.77 -3.69 -9.32
C GLU A 36 -11.12 -4.85 -8.40
N VAL A 37 -11.30 -6.05 -8.96
CA VAL A 37 -11.61 -7.27 -8.20
C VAL A 37 -10.50 -7.60 -7.19
N VAL A 38 -9.23 -7.39 -7.57
CA VAL A 38 -8.09 -7.58 -6.66
C VAL A 38 -8.10 -6.52 -5.56
N LEU A 39 -8.39 -5.26 -5.90
CA LEU A 39 -8.49 -4.16 -4.93
C LEU A 39 -9.60 -4.41 -3.90
N GLU A 40 -10.80 -4.77 -4.35
CA GLU A 40 -11.92 -5.11 -3.46
C GLU A 40 -11.57 -6.27 -2.53
N SER A 41 -10.99 -7.34 -3.08
CA SER A 41 -10.51 -8.48 -2.30
C SER A 41 -9.42 -8.08 -1.29
N SER A 42 -8.54 -7.14 -1.67
CA SER A 42 -7.46 -6.67 -0.81
C SER A 42 -8.00 -5.94 0.43
N ILE A 43 -9.04 -5.12 0.29
CA ILE A 43 -9.67 -4.41 1.42
C ILE A 43 -10.23 -5.39 2.44
N GLY A 44 -10.95 -6.43 1.99
CA GLY A 44 -11.46 -7.47 2.89
C GLY A 44 -10.35 -8.22 3.64
N ARG A 45 -9.21 -8.50 2.97
CA ARG A 45 -8.04 -9.11 3.62
C ARG A 45 -7.41 -8.18 4.64
N ILE A 46 -7.27 -6.90 4.32
CA ILE A 46 -6.69 -5.91 5.24
C ILE A 46 -7.56 -5.75 6.47
N GLU A 47 -8.89 -5.67 6.32
CA GLU A 47 -9.81 -5.63 7.44
C GLU A 47 -9.67 -6.87 8.33
N SER A 48 -9.58 -8.07 7.74
CA SER A 48 -9.35 -9.32 8.49
C SER A 48 -8.02 -9.28 9.26
N ASN A 49 -6.93 -8.84 8.62
CA ASN A 49 -5.62 -8.73 9.25
C ASN A 49 -5.62 -7.71 10.40
N LEU A 50 -6.25 -6.54 10.21
CA LEU A 50 -6.37 -5.53 11.25
C LEU A 50 -7.19 -6.02 12.45
N ASN A 51 -8.28 -6.78 12.20
CA ASN A 51 -9.03 -7.44 13.27
C ASN A 51 -8.19 -8.48 14.01
N PHE A 52 -7.35 -9.23 13.30
CA PHE A 52 -6.39 -10.15 13.91
C PHE A 52 -5.38 -9.41 14.81
N LEU A 53 -4.79 -8.32 14.32
CA LEU A 53 -3.87 -7.50 15.13
C LEU A 53 -4.58 -6.93 16.37
N LYS A 54 -5.81 -6.43 16.20
CA LYS A 54 -6.65 -5.93 17.29
C LYS A 54 -6.89 -7.00 18.36
N LYS A 55 -7.27 -8.22 17.96
CA LYS A 55 -7.55 -9.34 18.87
C LYS A 55 -6.32 -9.74 19.71
N ASN A 56 -5.12 -9.46 19.22
CA ASN A 56 -3.87 -9.79 19.90
C ASN A 56 -3.22 -8.56 20.56
N ASP A 57 -3.95 -7.43 20.71
CA ASP A 57 -3.44 -6.18 21.29
C ASP A 57 -2.21 -5.59 20.55
N LEU A 58 -2.10 -5.87 19.26
CA LEU A 58 -0.99 -5.42 18.39
C LEU A 58 -1.36 -4.21 17.51
N LEU A 59 -2.59 -3.70 17.59
CA LEU A 59 -3.05 -2.55 16.80
C LEU A 59 -2.92 -1.26 17.64
N ARG A 60 -2.11 -0.30 17.17
CA ARG A 60 -1.71 0.91 17.92
C ARG A 60 -2.88 1.68 18.56
N ASP A 61 -3.93 1.93 17.79
CA ASP A 61 -5.13 2.66 18.24
C ASP A 61 -6.27 1.75 18.70
N ASN A 62 -6.06 0.42 18.70
CA ASN A 62 -7.07 -0.61 18.96
C ASN A 62 -8.37 -0.43 18.11
N ASN A 63 -8.29 0.30 16.99
CA ASN A 63 -9.43 0.69 16.17
C ASN A 63 -9.20 0.39 14.69
N VAL A 64 -9.78 -0.72 14.24
CA VAL A 64 -9.73 -1.17 12.84
C VAL A 64 -10.31 -0.15 11.87
N LYS A 65 -11.39 0.55 12.25
CA LYS A 65 -12.02 1.55 11.38
C LYS A 65 -11.13 2.75 11.14
N THR A 66 -10.32 3.15 12.14
CA THR A 66 -9.36 4.25 11.98
C THR A 66 -8.27 3.86 10.98
N ALA A 67 -7.68 2.67 11.13
CA ALA A 67 -6.67 2.17 10.20
C ALA A 67 -7.22 2.02 8.77
N LEU A 68 -8.42 1.47 8.60
CA LEU A 68 -9.06 1.35 7.27
C LEU A 68 -9.31 2.71 6.60
N LYS A 69 -9.65 3.76 7.35
CA LYS A 69 -9.85 5.11 6.79
C LYS A 69 -8.58 5.71 6.19
N ARG A 70 -7.40 5.21 6.57
CA ARG A 70 -6.11 5.63 6.00
C ARG A 70 -5.83 5.03 4.64
N ILE A 71 -6.62 4.05 4.22
CA ILE A 71 -6.41 3.29 3.00
C ILE A 71 -7.28 3.86 1.88
N LYS A 72 -6.64 4.17 0.77
CA LYS A 72 -7.28 4.48 -0.50
C LYS A 72 -6.89 3.45 -1.54
N THR A 73 -7.78 3.17 -2.47
CA THR A 73 -7.51 2.30 -3.61
C THR A 73 -7.56 3.11 -4.90
N THR A 74 -6.73 2.76 -5.87
CA THR A 74 -6.77 3.35 -7.21
C THR A 74 -6.33 2.33 -8.25
N LEU A 75 -6.80 2.49 -9.49
CA LEU A 75 -6.23 1.77 -10.64
C LEU A 75 -5.04 2.52 -11.26
N ASN A 76 -4.87 3.79 -10.90
CA ASN A 76 -3.92 4.70 -11.52
C ASN A 76 -2.61 4.75 -10.74
N LEU A 77 -1.52 4.34 -11.38
CA LEU A 77 -0.18 4.37 -10.77
C LEU A 77 0.22 5.78 -10.31
N ALA A 78 -0.05 6.82 -11.11
CA ALA A 78 0.35 8.19 -10.80
C ALA A 78 -0.34 8.71 -9.53
N GLU A 79 -1.61 8.38 -9.32
CA GLU A 79 -2.35 8.74 -8.10
C GLU A 79 -1.74 8.10 -6.85
N ALA A 80 -1.23 6.87 -6.99
CA ALA A 80 -0.64 6.13 -5.87
C ALA A 80 0.75 6.62 -5.47
N VAL A 81 1.51 7.22 -6.40
CA VAL A 81 2.95 7.48 -6.17
C VAL A 81 3.37 8.95 -6.27
N SER A 82 2.51 9.86 -6.75
CA SER A 82 2.89 11.25 -7.01
C SER A 82 3.09 12.12 -5.76
N GLN A 83 2.57 11.71 -4.61
CA GLN A 83 2.62 12.48 -3.35
C GLN A 83 2.92 11.60 -2.13
N VAL A 84 3.86 10.66 -2.27
CA VAL A 84 4.22 9.71 -1.20
C VAL A 84 5.70 9.81 -0.83
N ASP A 85 6.01 9.47 0.42
CA ASP A 85 7.38 9.47 0.94
C ASP A 85 8.11 8.16 0.61
N TYR A 86 7.34 7.08 0.44
CA TYR A 86 7.83 5.72 0.19
C TYR A 86 6.88 4.97 -0.73
N VAL A 87 7.43 4.16 -1.63
CA VAL A 87 6.67 3.22 -2.46
C VAL A 87 7.09 1.79 -2.14
N ALA A 88 6.13 0.94 -1.83
CA ALA A 88 6.31 -0.50 -1.65
C ALA A 88 5.76 -1.23 -2.89
N GLU A 89 6.65 -1.78 -3.72
CA GLU A 89 6.29 -2.56 -4.89
C GLU A 89 6.07 -4.04 -4.54
N SER A 90 4.97 -4.62 -5.04
CA SER A 90 4.59 -6.02 -4.82
C SER A 90 3.89 -6.63 -6.05
N VAL A 91 4.32 -6.21 -7.24
CA VAL A 91 3.95 -6.79 -8.54
C VAL A 91 4.64 -8.15 -8.76
N PRO A 92 4.23 -8.94 -9.77
CA PRO A 92 4.80 -10.25 -10.02
C PRO A 92 6.32 -10.25 -10.15
N ASP A 93 6.96 -11.29 -9.62
CA ASP A 93 8.42 -11.43 -9.60
C ASP A 93 8.98 -11.85 -10.96
N LYS A 94 8.87 -10.93 -11.93
CA LYS A 94 9.38 -11.06 -13.29
C LYS A 94 10.15 -9.80 -13.63
N TYR A 95 11.45 -9.96 -13.89
CA TYR A 95 12.36 -8.84 -14.17
C TYR A 95 11.83 -7.83 -15.21
N PRO A 96 11.26 -8.24 -16.37
CA PRO A 96 10.73 -7.28 -17.33
C PRO A 96 9.60 -6.40 -16.77
N ILE A 97 8.76 -6.97 -15.92
CA ILE A 97 7.64 -6.27 -15.27
C ILE A 97 8.19 -5.31 -14.22
N LYS A 98 9.05 -5.79 -13.31
CA LYS A 98 9.67 -4.95 -12.27
C LYS A 98 10.45 -3.78 -12.87
N LYS A 99 11.29 -4.03 -13.88
CA LYS A 99 12.05 -2.98 -14.56
C LYS A 99 11.15 -1.91 -15.17
N LYS A 100 10.02 -2.32 -15.78
CA LYS A 100 9.06 -1.39 -16.37
C LYS A 100 8.40 -0.54 -15.28
N ILE A 101 7.86 -1.17 -14.23
CA ILE A 101 7.13 -0.44 -13.18
C ILE A 101 8.06 0.50 -12.40
N PHE A 102 9.27 0.08 -12.06
CA PHE A 102 10.24 0.97 -11.40
C PHE A 102 10.60 2.19 -12.25
N ARG A 103 10.74 2.03 -13.57
CA ARG A 103 10.97 3.17 -14.47
C ARG A 103 9.78 4.13 -14.53
N GLU A 104 8.56 3.61 -14.44
CA GLU A 104 7.36 4.45 -14.40
C GLU A 104 7.24 5.18 -13.06
N MET A 105 7.47 4.49 -11.93
CA MET A 105 7.49 5.09 -10.59
C MET A 105 8.57 6.17 -10.46
N ASP A 106 9.78 5.93 -10.95
CA ASP A 106 10.89 6.90 -10.94
C ASP A 106 10.53 8.22 -11.64
N LYS A 107 9.70 8.17 -12.68
CA LYS A 107 9.22 9.38 -13.39
C LYS A 107 8.08 10.10 -12.67
N LEU A 108 7.24 9.35 -11.97
CA LEU A 108 6.00 9.86 -11.37
C LEU A 108 6.17 10.32 -9.94
N THR A 109 7.22 9.85 -9.26
CA THR A 109 7.47 10.13 -7.84
C THR A 109 8.30 11.40 -7.63
N PRO A 110 8.12 12.08 -6.49
CA PRO A 110 9.07 13.11 -6.04
C PRO A 110 10.49 12.55 -5.95
N LYS A 111 11.51 13.37 -6.24
CA LYS A 111 12.92 12.97 -6.17
C LYS A 111 13.38 12.45 -4.80
N SER A 112 12.68 12.84 -3.73
CA SER A 112 12.97 12.43 -2.36
C SER A 112 12.30 11.11 -1.96
N THR A 113 11.40 10.58 -2.78
CA THR A 113 10.65 9.35 -2.50
C THR A 113 11.56 8.13 -2.58
N ILE A 114 11.45 7.24 -1.61
CA ILE A 114 12.15 5.94 -1.65
C ILE A 114 11.31 4.96 -2.48
N LEU A 115 11.93 4.31 -3.45
CA LEU A 115 11.32 3.22 -4.23
C LEU A 115 11.91 1.88 -3.77
N ALA A 116 11.06 0.95 -3.36
CA ALA A 116 11.46 -0.35 -2.83
C ALA A 116 10.59 -1.49 -3.36
#